data_AF-A0A5S4TKK4-F1
#
_entry.id   AF-A0A5S4TKK4-F1
#
_cell.length_a   1.000
_cell.length_b   1.000
_cell.length_c   1.000
_cell.angle_alpha   90.00
_cell.angle_beta   90.00
_cell.angle_gamma   90.00
#
_symmetry.space_group_name_H-M   'P 1'
#
loop_
_entity.id
_entity.type
_entity.pdbx_description
1 polymer ?
#
loop_
_entity_poly.entity_id
_entity_poly.type
_entity_poly.pdbx_seq_one_letter_code
_entity_poly.pdbx_strand_id
1 'polypeptide(L)'
;MKERYFFCDVVGKCLEEYVDRGIFDKEPFQTFDQKGIGRLFSTAVSLARSVKPDLKLGICGEHGGDPTSIAFCHSQGLTYVSCSPFRVPLTRLAAAQAAIKASGHSLTQDK
;
A
#
# COMPACT_ATOMS: atom_id res chain seq x y z
N MET A 1 0.18 -23.91 11.46
CA MET A 1 0.46 -23.42 10.10
C MET A 1 0.91 -21.96 10.20
N LYS A 2 2.13 -21.73 10.69
CA LYS A 2 2.78 -20.41 10.83
C LYS A 2 4.17 -20.59 10.23
N GLU A 3 4.29 -20.46 8.92
CA GLU A 3 5.58 -20.19 8.29
C GLU A 3 5.63 -18.68 8.07
N ARG A 4 5.89 -17.95 9.17
CA ARG A 4 6.29 -16.54 9.11
C ARG A 4 7.78 -16.54 8.78
N TYR A 5 8.15 -15.76 7.78
CA TYR A 5 9.52 -15.65 7.27
C TYR A 5 10.49 -15.23 8.39
N PHE A 6 11.61 -15.96 8.51
CA PHE A 6 12.61 -15.89 9.59
C PHE A 6 13.23 -14.50 9.84
N PHE A 7 13.24 -13.59 8.86
CA PHE A 7 13.73 -12.21 9.03
C PHE A 7 12.76 -11.31 9.82
N CYS A 8 11.45 -11.59 9.77
CA CYS A 8 10.43 -10.78 10.43
C CYS A 8 10.34 -11.05 11.94
N ASP A 9 10.72 -12.25 12.40
CA ASP A 9 10.63 -12.62 13.82
C ASP A 9 11.66 -11.89 14.71
N VAL A 10 12.81 -11.52 14.16
CA VAL A 10 13.81 -10.67 14.85
C VAL A 10 13.34 -9.22 14.88
N VAL A 11 12.73 -8.75 13.80
CA VAL A 11 12.23 -7.38 13.68
C VAL A 11 11.02 -7.17 14.58
N GLY A 12 10.09 -8.13 14.69
CA GLY A 12 8.86 -7.98 15.48
C GLY A 12 9.08 -7.50 16.91
N LYS A 13 10.07 -8.07 17.62
CA LYS A 13 10.41 -7.66 19.01
C LYS A 13 10.95 -6.24 19.11
N CYS A 14 11.74 -5.81 18.13
CA CYS A 14 12.26 -4.44 18.10
C CYS A 14 11.20 -3.46 17.59
N LEU A 15 10.37 -3.88 16.65
CA LEU A 15 9.42 -3.01 15.96
C LEU A 15 8.27 -2.60 16.88
N GLU A 16 7.79 -3.52 17.73
CA GLU A 16 6.82 -3.20 18.79
C GLU A 16 7.34 -2.09 19.70
N GLU A 17 8.59 -2.21 20.19
CA GLU A 17 9.20 -1.17 21.03
C GLU A 17 9.35 0.18 20.31
N TYR A 18 9.63 0.18 19.00
CA TYR A 18 9.78 1.40 18.22
C TYR A 18 8.44 2.10 17.96
N VAL A 19 7.36 1.33 17.81
CA VAL A 19 6.00 1.86 17.73
C VAL A 19 5.57 2.41 19.09
N ASP A 20 5.82 1.68 20.19
CA ASP A 20 5.50 2.12 21.55
C ASP A 20 6.25 3.40 21.94
N ARG A 21 7.49 3.55 21.47
CA ARG A 21 8.30 4.76 21.67
C ARG A 21 7.96 5.89 20.70
N GLY A 22 6.99 5.70 19.81
CA GLY A 22 6.54 6.71 18.84
C GLY A 22 7.57 7.04 17.76
N ILE A 23 8.55 6.17 17.52
CA ILE A 23 9.52 6.32 16.43
C ILE A 23 8.82 6.06 15.09
N PHE A 24 7.89 5.10 15.07
CA PHE A 24 7.02 4.84 13.93
C PHE A 24 5.55 5.04 14.31
N ASP A 25 4.81 5.82 13.51
CA ASP A 25 3.37 6.05 13.72
C ASP A 25 2.55 4.77 13.55
N LYS A 26 2.99 3.88 12.65
CA LYS A 26 2.35 2.61 12.30
C LYS A 26 3.40 1.59 11.93
N GLU A 27 3.06 0.32 12.05
CA GLU A 27 3.91 -0.76 11.61
C GLU A 27 4.15 -0.69 10.08
N PRO A 28 5.39 -0.44 9.61
CA PRO A 28 5.69 -0.17 8.21
C PRO A 28 5.51 -1.38 7.28
N PHE A 29 5.49 -2.60 7.83
CA PHE A 29 5.21 -3.82 7.07
C PHE A 29 3.71 -4.00 6.81
N GLN A 30 2.86 -3.42 7.64
CA GLN A 30 1.41 -3.47 7.49
C GLN A 30 0.89 -2.28 6.69
N THR A 31 1.40 -1.07 6.97
CA THR A 31 1.02 0.16 6.27
C THR A 31 2.18 0.67 5.43
N PHE A 32 1.93 0.96 4.16
CA PHE A 32 2.97 1.41 3.24
C PHE A 32 3.54 2.77 3.65
N ASP A 33 4.86 2.83 3.83
CA ASP A 33 5.57 4.08 4.11
C ASP A 33 5.64 4.97 2.86
N GLN A 34 4.77 5.97 2.81
CA GLN A 34 4.70 6.90 1.69
C GLN A 34 5.86 7.92 1.68
N LYS A 35 6.51 8.18 2.82
CA LYS A 35 7.55 9.22 2.91
C LYS A 35 8.90 8.72 2.42
N GLY A 36 9.29 7.52 2.84
CA GLY A 36 10.53 6.86 2.42
C GLY A 36 10.32 6.01 1.19
N ILE A 37 9.67 4.86 1.36
CA ILE A 37 9.46 3.87 0.28
C ILE A 37 8.64 4.48 -0.89
N GLY A 38 7.68 5.33 -0.59
CA GLY A 38 6.89 6.04 -1.60
C GLY A 38 7.73 6.84 -2.60
N ARG A 39 8.85 7.43 -2.17
CA ARG A 39 9.76 8.15 -3.10
C ARG A 39 10.47 7.21 -4.07
N LEU A 40 10.96 6.08 -3.57
CA LEU A 40 11.56 5.04 -4.41
C LEU A 40 10.54 4.51 -5.41
N PHE A 41 9.31 4.34 -4.95
CA PHE A 41 8.21 3.87 -5.75
C PHE A 41 7.83 4.84 -6.88
N SER A 42 7.63 6.12 -6.57
CA SER A 42 7.38 7.16 -7.58
C SER A 42 8.51 7.27 -8.61
N THR A 43 9.76 7.17 -8.14
CA THR A 43 10.94 7.18 -9.02
C THR A 43 10.93 5.99 -9.96
N ALA A 44 10.65 4.78 -9.45
CA ALA A 44 10.56 3.57 -10.26
C ALA A 44 9.44 3.66 -11.31
N VAL A 45 8.26 4.14 -10.93
CA VAL A 45 7.14 4.33 -11.88
C VAL A 45 7.52 5.33 -12.98
N SER A 46 8.13 6.46 -12.62
CA SER A 46 8.53 7.49 -13.58
C SER A 46 9.58 6.98 -14.56
N LEU A 47 10.64 6.33 -14.07
CA LEU A 47 11.71 5.76 -14.92
C LEU A 47 11.19 4.62 -15.80
N ALA A 48 10.29 3.79 -15.29
CA ALA A 48 9.73 2.70 -16.08
C ALA A 48 8.85 3.23 -17.22
N ARG A 49 8.04 4.26 -16.94
CA ARG A 49 7.17 4.89 -17.95
C ARG A 49 7.91 5.77 -18.94
N SER A 50 9.07 6.33 -18.58
CA SER A 50 9.90 7.08 -19.54
C SER A 50 10.46 6.18 -20.65
N VAL A 51 10.67 4.89 -20.36
CA VAL A 51 11.11 3.91 -21.35
C VAL A 51 9.92 3.27 -22.06
N LYS A 52 8.87 2.90 -21.32
CA LYS A 52 7.67 2.26 -21.87
C LYS A 52 6.41 2.90 -21.27
N PRO A 53 5.76 3.84 -22.00
CA PRO A 53 4.60 4.58 -21.48
C PRO A 53 3.44 3.70 -21.01
N ASP A 54 3.16 2.62 -21.74
CA ASP A 54 2.06 1.69 -21.47
C ASP A 54 2.47 0.49 -20.61
N LEU A 55 3.57 0.59 -19.87
CA LEU A 55 3.99 -0.49 -18.98
C LEU A 55 2.94 -0.71 -17.89
N LYS A 56 2.46 -1.95 -17.79
CA LYS A 56 1.58 -2.38 -16.70
C LYS A 56 2.39 -2.53 -15.43
N LEU A 57 2.04 -1.77 -14.41
CA LEU A 57 2.69 -1.81 -13.11
C LEU A 57 1.68 -2.21 -12.05
N GLY A 58 2.11 -3.00 -11.07
CA GLY A 58 1.26 -3.42 -9.97
C GLY A 58 2.05 -3.67 -8.70
N ILE A 59 1.33 -3.79 -7.60
CA ILE A 59 1.88 -4.07 -6.27
C ILE A 59 1.39 -5.44 -5.78
N CYS A 60 2.26 -6.17 -5.09
CA CYS A 60 1.95 -7.42 -4.41
C CYS A 60 2.43 -7.35 -2.96
N GLY A 61 2.01 -8.32 -2.15
CA GLY A 61 2.37 -8.40 -0.73
C GLY A 61 1.27 -7.89 0.19
N GLU A 62 1.60 -7.71 1.47
CA GLU A 62 0.61 -7.37 2.49
C GLU A 62 0.00 -5.98 2.29
N HIS A 63 0.79 -5.03 1.76
CA HIS A 63 0.35 -3.67 1.43
C HIS A 63 -0.78 -3.64 0.39
N GLY A 64 -0.91 -4.68 -0.45
CA GLY A 64 -2.01 -4.81 -1.40
C GLY A 64 -3.39 -5.04 -0.75
N GLY A 65 -3.42 -5.28 0.57
CA GLY A 65 -4.63 -5.41 1.37
C GLY A 65 -4.94 -4.21 2.26
N ASP A 66 -4.10 -3.18 2.30
CA ASP A 66 -4.31 -1.98 3.11
C ASP A 66 -4.96 -0.86 2.28
N PRO A 67 -6.14 -0.33 2.69
CA PRO A 67 -6.83 0.72 1.94
C PRO A 67 -6.00 1.99 1.70
N THR A 68 -5.16 2.39 2.66
CA THR A 68 -4.32 3.59 2.54
C THR A 68 -3.24 3.40 1.49
N SER A 69 -2.61 2.23 1.49
CA SER A 69 -1.61 1.81 0.52
C SER A 69 -2.21 1.69 -0.89
N ILE A 70 -3.42 1.14 -1.02
CA ILE A 70 -4.14 1.04 -2.29
C ILE A 70 -4.45 2.43 -2.86
N ALA A 71 -4.92 3.36 -2.02
CA ALA A 71 -5.18 4.73 -2.45
C ALA A 71 -3.90 5.44 -2.93
N PHE A 72 -2.78 5.24 -2.25
CA PHE A 72 -1.47 5.73 -2.71
C PHE A 72 -1.09 5.11 -4.05
N CYS A 73 -1.19 3.79 -4.21
CA CYS A 73 -0.88 3.10 -5.46
C CYS A 73 -1.73 3.60 -6.63
N HIS A 74 -3.02 3.87 -6.38
CA HIS A 74 -3.92 4.47 -7.37
C HIS A 74 -3.45 5.87 -7.79
N SER A 75 -3.03 6.71 -6.82
CA SER A 75 -2.49 8.05 -7.12
C SER A 75 -1.21 8.02 -7.97
N GLN A 76 -0.41 6.95 -7.85
CA GLN A 76 0.81 6.75 -8.64
C GLN A 76 0.53 6.15 -10.04
N GLY A 77 -0.73 5.87 -10.37
CA GLY A 77 -1.12 5.34 -11.68
C GLY A 77 -0.77 3.87 -11.88
N LEU A 78 -0.85 3.05 -10.83
CA LEU A 78 -0.72 1.60 -10.97
C LEU A 78 -1.93 0.99 -11.68
N THR A 79 -1.67 -0.10 -12.41
CA THR A 79 -2.67 -0.82 -13.21
C THR A 79 -3.41 -1.87 -12.39
N TYR A 80 -2.74 -2.54 -11.44
CA TYR A 80 -3.37 -3.58 -10.63
C TYR A 80 -2.76 -3.70 -9.22
N VAL A 81 -3.51 -4.36 -8.34
CA VAL A 81 -3.09 -4.72 -6.98
C VAL A 81 -3.30 -6.22 -6.81
N SER A 82 -2.36 -6.90 -6.17
CA SER A 82 -2.43 -8.32 -5.82
C SER A 82 -2.43 -8.47 -4.29
N CYS A 83 -3.37 -9.26 -3.78
CA CYS A 83 -3.55 -9.53 -2.36
C CYS A 83 -3.98 -10.98 -2.13
N SER A 84 -3.96 -11.42 -0.87
CA SER A 84 -4.41 -12.77 -0.51
C SER A 84 -5.90 -12.96 -0.83
N PRO A 85 -6.36 -14.20 -1.16
CA PRO A 85 -7.72 -14.45 -1.62
C PRO A 85 -8.81 -13.87 -0.72
N PHE A 86 -8.63 -13.97 0.60
CA PHE A 86 -9.58 -13.46 1.59
C PHE A 86 -9.65 -11.93 1.65
N ARG A 87 -8.60 -11.23 1.22
CA ARG A 87 -8.55 -9.76 1.19
C ARG A 87 -9.06 -9.17 -0.13
N VAL A 88 -9.33 -10.00 -1.14
CA VAL A 88 -9.83 -9.54 -2.45
C VAL A 88 -11.07 -8.64 -2.35
N PRO A 89 -12.11 -8.97 -1.56
CA PRO A 89 -13.29 -8.10 -1.45
C PRO A 89 -12.95 -6.73 -0.85
N LEU A 90 -12.09 -6.70 0.18
CA LEU A 90 -11.63 -5.46 0.82
C LEU A 90 -10.82 -4.61 -0.14
N THR A 91 -9.88 -5.21 -0.86
CA THR A 91 -9.04 -4.52 -1.85
C THR A 91 -9.89 -3.93 -2.99
N ARG A 92 -10.92 -4.65 -3.45
CA ARG A 92 -11.85 -4.13 -4.46
C ARG A 92 -12.62 -2.91 -3.97
N LEU A 93 -13.15 -2.96 -2.74
CA LEU A 93 -13.86 -1.84 -2.14
C LEU A 93 -12.94 -0.62 -1.97
N ALA A 94 -11.73 -0.83 -1.45
CA ALA A 94 -10.74 0.24 -1.27
C ALA A 94 -10.31 0.86 -2.60
N ALA A 95 -10.11 0.05 -3.65
CA ALA A 95 -9.78 0.56 -4.99
C ALA A 95 -10.93 1.40 -5.58
N ALA A 96 -12.18 0.97 -5.39
CA ALA A 96 -13.35 1.75 -5.81
C ALA A 96 -13.43 3.08 -5.04
N GLN A 97 -13.25 3.07 -3.73
CA GLN A 97 -13.22 4.30 -2.91
C GLN A 97 -12.10 5.25 -3.34
N ALA A 98 -10.92 4.72 -3.67
CA ALA A 98 -9.80 5.52 -4.18
C ALA A 98 -10.14 6.19 -5.52
N ALA A 99 -10.76 5.44 -6.45
CA ALA A 99 -11.19 5.96 -7.74
C ALA A 99 -12.27 7.06 -7.59
N ILE A 100 -13.26 6.86 -6.72
CA ILE A 100 -14.34 7.84 -6.47
C ILE A 100 -13.78 9.14 -5.87
N LYS A 101 -12.85 9.01 -4.91
CA LYS A 101 -12.17 10.18 -4.32
C LYS A 101 -11.34 10.92 -5.36
N ALA A 102 -10.65 10.20 -6.25
CA ALA A 102 -9.88 10.81 -7.33
C ALA A 102 -10.77 11.51 -8.38
N SER A 103 -11.99 11.01 -8.62
CA SER A 103 -12.95 11.62 -9.55
C SER A 103 -13.73 12.82 -8.97
N GLY A 104 -13.37 13.31 -7.77
CA GLY A 104 -13.95 14.53 -7.20
C GLY A 104 -15.34 14.39 -6.57
N HIS A 105 -15.84 13.16 -6.37
CA HIS A 105 -17.07 12.95 -5.60
C HIS A 105 -16.74 12.98 -4.11
N SER A 106 -16.87 14.15 -3.48
CA SER A 106 -16.88 14.24 -2.02
C SER A 106 -18.12 13.52 -1.52
N LEU A 107 -17.95 12.33 -0.95
CA LEU A 107 -19.02 11.68 -0.19
C LEU A 107 -19.34 12.62 0.98
N THR A 108 -20.44 13.36 0.88
CA THR A 108 -21.06 13.99 2.04
C THR A 108 -21.26 12.87 3.05
N GLN A 109 -20.59 12.99 4.20
CA GLN A 109 -20.89 12.11 5.32
C GLN A 109 -22.31 12.45 5.77
N ASP A 110 -23.28 11.66 5.33
CA ASP A 110 -24.59 11.64 5.96
C ASP A 110 -24.38 11.16 7.40
N LYS A 111 -24.44 12.12 8.32
CA LYS A 111 -24.44 11.91 9.78
C LYS A 111 -25.80 11.41 10.24
#